data_AF-A0A1J0PA62-F1
#
_entry.id   AF-A0A1J0PA62-F1
#
_cell.length_a   1.000
_cell.length_b   1.000
_cell.length_c   1.000
_cell.angle_alpha   90.00
_cell.angle_beta   90.00
_cell.angle_gamma   90.00
#
_symmetry.space_group_name_H-M   'P 1'
#
loop_
_entity.id
_entity.type
_entity.pdbx_description
1 polymer ?
#
loop_
_entity_poly.entity_id
_entity_poly.type
_entity_poly.pdbx_seq_one_letter_code
_entity_poly.pdbx_strand_id
1 'polypeptide(L)' 'MIRWLLIGSMFFGLGTGLRRGWVAIDWCRFLADTNLPSLNSLQPEAPVVCPSVVSGQATPAGR' A
#
# COMPACT_ATOMS: atom_id res chain seq x y z
N MET A 1 -12.38 -4.59 30.71
CA MET A 1 -13.24 -5.41 29.82
C MET A 1 -13.60 -4.70 28.52
N ILE A 2 -14.16 -3.47 28.56
CA ILE A 2 -14.57 -2.71 27.34
C ILE A 2 -13.46 -2.50 26.30
N ARG A 3 -12.20 -2.41 26.75
CA ARG A 3 -11.03 -2.18 25.87
C ARG A 3 -10.89 -3.23 24.77
N TRP A 4 -11.20 -4.49 25.06
CA TRP A 4 -11.16 -5.56 24.06
C TRP A 4 -12.30 -5.48 23.05
N LEU A 5 -13.49 -5.02 23.47
CA LEU A 5 -14.62 -4.81 22.56
C LEU A 5 -14.35 -3.64 21.59
N LEU A 6 -13.71 -2.57 22.07
CA LEU A 6 -13.29 -1.46 21.21
C LEU A 6 -12.25 -1.90 20.18
N ILE A 7 -11.23 -2.65 20.61
CA ILE A 7 -10.21 -3.17 19.70
C ILE A 7 -10.83 -4.13 18.68
N GLY A 8 -11.66 -5.07 19.12
CA GLY A 8 -12.32 -6.04 18.24
C GLY A 8 -13.24 -5.37 17.22
N SER A 9 -14.07 -4.42 17.65
CA SER A 9 -14.96 -3.68 16.74
C SER A 9 -14.19 -2.81 15.74
N MET A 10 -13.06 -2.21 16.16
CA MET A 10 -12.20 -1.43 15.27
C MET A 10 -11.62 -2.31 14.15
N PHE A 11 -11.03 -3.46 14.49
CA PHE A 11 -10.50 -4.39 13.49
C PHE A 11 -11.60 -5.00 12.61
N PHE A 12 -12.76 -5.29 13.19
CA PHE A 12 -13.91 -5.81 12.44
C PHE A 12 -14.43 -4.77 11.42
N GLY A 13 -14.56 -3.51 11.83
CA GLY A 13 -14.95 -2.41 10.94
C GLY A 13 -13.93 -2.19 9.82
N LEU A 14 -12.64 -2.16 10.17
CA LEU A 14 -11.55 -2.01 9.20
C LEU A 14 -11.54 -3.16 8.18
N GLY A 15 -11.60 -4.41 8.65
CA GLY A 15 -11.62 -5.58 7.78
C GLY A 15 -12.85 -5.63 6.88
N THR A 16 -14.01 -5.23 7.39
CA THR A 16 -15.24 -5.16 6.60
C THR A 16 -15.15 -4.06 5.53
N GLY A 17 -14.59 -2.90 5.88
CA GLY A 17 -14.33 -1.81 4.94
C GLY A 17 -13.35 -2.20 3.83
N LEU A 18 -12.27 -2.90 4.18
CA LEU A 18 -11.31 -3.45 3.21
C LEU A 18 -11.99 -4.46 2.26
N ARG A 19 -12.75 -5.42 2.81
CA ARG A 19 -13.42 -6.46 2.00
C ARG A 19 -14.50 -5.91 1.08
N ARG A 20 -15.19 -4.85 1.49
CA ARG A 20 -16.19 -4.16 0.66
C ARG A 20 -15.57 -3.17 -0.33
N GLY A 21 -14.24 -3.00 -0.32
CA GLY A 21 -13.55 -2.04 -1.19
C GLY A 21 -13.78 -0.57 -0.83
N TRP A 22 -14.28 -0.29 0.39
CA TRP A 22 -14.47 1.08 0.87
C TRP A 22 -13.13 1.76 1.18
N VAL A 23 -12.10 0.95 1.45
CA VAL A 23 -10.74 1.39 1.71
C VAL A 23 -9.82 0.59 0.80
N ALA A 24 -9.10 1.29 -0.06
CA ALA A 24 -8.04 0.73 -0.89
C ALA A 24 -6.68 1.11 -0.29
N ILE A 25 -5.84 0.11 -0.04
CA ILE A 25 -4.48 0.31 0.44
C ILE A 25 -3.56 0.26 -0.77
N ASP A 26 -2.86 1.36 -1.04
CA ASP A 26 -1.82 1.39 -2.05
C ASP A 26 -0.53 0.82 -1.46
N TRP A 27 -0.36 -0.49 -1.64
CA TRP A 27 0.80 -1.23 -1.13
C TRP A 27 2.11 -0.68 -1.69
N CYS A 28 2.13 -0.21 -2.93
CA CYS A 28 3.34 0.33 -3.54
C CYS A 28 3.79 1.61 -2.85
N ARG A 29 2.84 2.48 -2.48
CA ARG A 29 3.14 3.68 -1.68
C ARG A 29 3.59 3.33 -0.26
N PHE A 30 2.93 2.37 0.38
CA PHE A 30 3.30 1.91 1.72
C PHE A 30 4.74 1.36 1.77
N LEU A 31 5.14 0.53 0.79
CA LEU A 31 6.50 0.00 0.70
C LEU A 31 7.54 1.11 0.45
N ALA A 32 7.20 2.11 -0.37
CA ALA A 32 8.07 3.26 -0.64
C ALA A 32 8.29 4.10 0.62
N ASP A 33 7.23 4.38 1.38
CA ASP A 33 7.31 5.20 2.59
C ASP A 33 7.97 4.45 3.77
N THR A 34 7.91 3.11 3.81
CA THR A 34 8.55 2.29 4.86
C THR A 34 10.01 1.93 4.57
N ASN A 35 10.56 2.36 3.43
CA ASN A 35 11.92 2.03 2.99
C ASN A 35 12.24 0.53 3.03
N LEU A 36 11.21 -0.31 2.88
CA LEU A 36 11.38 -1.75 2.87
C LEU A 36 12.08 -2.15 1.57
N PRO A 37 13.04 -3.08 1.62
CA PRO A 37 13.71 -3.54 0.42
C PRO A 37 12.67 -4.18 -0.49
N SER A 38 12.55 -3.63 -1.71
CA SER A 38 11.64 -4.16 -2.71
C SER A 38 12.05 -5.59 -3.06
N LEU A 39 11.10 -6.43 -3.47
CA LEU A 39 11.40 -7.81 -3.90
C LEU A 39 12.45 -7.85 -5.03
N ASN A 40 12.50 -6.81 -5.87
CA ASN A 40 13.53 -6.65 -6.91
C ASN A 40 14.94 -6.47 -6.33
N SER A 41 15.07 -5.91 -5.13
CA SER A 41 16.35 -5.75 -4.43
C SER A 41 16.85 -7.05 -3.80
N LEU A 42 15.94 -7.95 -3.42
CA LEU A 42 16.30 -9.27 -2.89
C LEU A 42 16.42 -10.33 -3.99
N GLN A 43 15.65 -10.20 -5.06
CA GLN A 43 15.57 -11.17 -6.13
C GLN A 43 15.42 -10.43 -7.48
N PRO A 44 16.51 -10.29 -8.24
CA PRO A 44 16.53 -9.46 -9.46
C PRO A 44 15.64 -9.98 -10.59
N GLU A 45 15.28 -11.27 -10.55
CA GLU A 45 14.37 -11.91 -11.53
C GLU A 45 12.88 -11.79 -11.17
N ALA A 46 12.53 -11.14 -10.06
CA ALA A 46 11.14 -11.01 -9.66
C ALA A 46 10.36 -10.10 -10.62
N PRO A 47 9.09 -10.44 -10.95
CA PRO A 47 8.26 -9.57 -11.75
C PRO A 47 8.04 -8.24 -11.01
N VAL A 48 8.17 -7.12 -11.72
CA VAL A 48 7.97 -5.77 -11.16
C VAL A 48 6.50 -5.59 -10.78
N VAL A 49 6.20 -5.74 -9.48
CA VAL A 49 4.83 -5.61 -8.95
C VAL A 49 4.42 -4.14 -8.78
N CYS A 50 5.37 -3.28 -8.45
CA CYS A 50 5.14 -1.84 -8.26
C CYS A 50 5.87 -1.04 -9.32
N PRO A 51 5.18 -0.21 -10.13
CA PRO A 51 5.86 0.71 -11.02
C PRO A 51 6.69 1.66 -10.14
N SER A 52 7.97 1.78 -10.45
CA SER A 52 8.84 2.77 -9.83
C SER A 52 8.25 4.14 -10.09
N VAL A 53 7.63 4.72 -9.07
CA VAL A 53 7.14 6.09 -9.12
C VAL A 53 8.39 6.96 -9.19
N VAL A 54 8.80 7.33 -10.41
CA VAL A 54 9.71 8.43 -10.64
C VAL A 54 8.96 9.68 -10.16
N SER A 55 9.06 9.94 -8.85
CA SER A 55 8.76 11.23 -8.25
C SER A 55 9.72 12.24 -8.88
N GLY A 56 9.37 12.76 -10.05
CA GLY A 56 10.20 13.71 -10.79
C GLY A 56 9.83 13.93 -12.26
N GLN A 57 9.16 13.00 -12.94
CA GLN A 57 8.84 13.21 -14.37
C GLN A 57 7.39 13.67 -14.55
N ALA A 58 7.13 14.91 -14.14
CA ALA A 58 6.09 15.69 -14.81
C ALA A 58 6.58 15.91 -16.25
N THR A 59 6.23 14.99 -17.16
CA THR A 59 6.33 15.25 -18.59
C THR A 59 5.12 16.13 -18.94
N PRO A 60 5.27 17.42 -19.26
CA PRO A 60 4.20 18.16 -19.88
C PRO A 60 4.01 17.59 -21.29
N ALA A 61 3.01 16.73 -21.44
CA ALA A 61 2.50 16.37 -22.74
C ALA A 61 1.75 17.59 -23.31
N GLY A 62 2.37 18.26 -24.28
CA GLY A 62 1.67 19.11 -25.24
C GLY A 62 1.89 20.61 -25.12
N ARG A 63 2.83 21.14 -25.91
CA ARG A 63 2.51 21.89 -27.13
C ARG A 63 3.72 21.91 -28.06
#